data_AF-A0A2R6NTL1-F1
#
_entry.id   AF-A0A2R6NTL1-F1
#
_cell.length_a   1.000
_cell.length_b   1.000
_cell.length_c   1.000
_cell.angle_alpha   90.00
_cell.angle_beta   90.00
_cell.angle_gamma   90.00
#
_symmetry.space_group_name_H-M   'P 1'
#
loop_
_entity.id
_entity.type
_entity.pdbx_description
1 polymer ?
#
loop_
_entity_poly.entity_id
_entity_poly.type
_entity_poly.pdbx_seq_one_letter_code
_entity_poly.pdbx_strand_id
1 'polypeptide(L)'
;MSTYTLTVNVNSDDVLRLKQAGYKLCIAKRVNGKYDVVWSGADFLVKNTFKWDSEFQVFGSQTFEGGLQVSADTEEQDIKFGETCTLDQYGRMRPAHGSADPKSGVLHVENNYRLMHIGVNAKLGKSWSPIYLSEQPFYTGKVDLTPVEKVMIWFDSKSATGTMLVDAITDCLELDFTGNTAPQTVLYASDPNTPGKGGWQRAEQIVLSSTYHINSDTFSFEPPSVSLLAKLTDIINSQKDVQLSKLSVSALVEFHGSGAAQQFAQYALEHQPNGVRTWEFTHSGHIVESKLKAQKDLQDDLAVRFLQDAYLGVLYSFQGSKYKRLSFDIHGRSSSPTPTPYWEKSSGELVIRYGNVTDAANAALGIPLLTKTGQSIYIANVHSDNDEWVRVRLALVNPSGNVPQDRQAVVDPLAAALFGGKLFFEHPPLFPNAPDRVLGLVKWGK
;
A
#
# COMPACT_ATOMS: atom_id res chain seq x y z
N MET A 1 6.46 17.54 -18.93
CA MET A 1 6.25 17.98 -17.55
C MET A 1 6.19 16.76 -16.68
N SER A 2 6.72 16.85 -15.47
CA SER A 2 6.68 15.75 -14.52
C SER A 2 5.53 15.95 -13.55
N THR A 3 4.66 14.95 -13.43
CA THR A 3 3.55 14.97 -12.48
C THR A 3 3.94 14.25 -11.20
N TYR A 4 3.82 14.93 -10.07
CA TYR A 4 4.05 14.37 -8.74
C TYR A 4 2.74 13.82 -8.18
N THR A 5 2.83 12.72 -7.43
CA THR A 5 1.67 12.09 -6.80
C THR A 5 1.97 11.76 -5.34
N LEU A 6 1.16 12.31 -4.44
CA LEU A 6 1.15 11.98 -3.02
C LEU A 6 -0.17 11.32 -2.65
N THR A 7 -0.11 10.15 -2.00
CA THR A 7 -1.27 9.53 -1.37
C THR A 7 -1.12 9.58 0.14
N VAL A 8 -2.06 10.26 0.82
CA VAL A 8 -2.17 10.27 2.27
C VAL A 8 -3.34 9.39 2.68
N ASN A 9 -3.02 8.24 3.26
CA ASN A 9 -4.02 7.40 3.91
C ASN A 9 -4.18 7.83 5.36
N VAL A 10 -5.41 7.75 5.88
CA VAL A 10 -5.74 7.98 7.28
C VAL A 10 -6.27 6.68 7.84
N ASN A 11 -5.78 6.25 9.00
CA ASN A 11 -6.32 5.07 9.67
C ASN A 11 -7.84 5.22 9.81
N SER A 12 -8.59 4.20 9.39
CA SER A 12 -10.06 4.23 9.33
C SER A 12 -10.70 4.62 10.65
N ASP A 13 -10.11 4.17 11.76
CA ASP A 13 -10.65 4.34 13.10
C ASP A 13 -10.44 5.78 13.61
N ASP A 14 -9.56 6.55 12.95
CA ASP A 14 -9.29 7.94 13.28
C ASP A 14 -10.15 8.94 12.51
N VAL A 15 -10.66 8.58 11.34
CA VAL A 15 -11.32 9.53 10.43
C VAL A 15 -12.47 10.25 11.12
N LEU A 16 -13.39 9.50 11.76
CA LEU A 16 -14.56 10.09 12.41
C LEU A 16 -14.15 11.02 13.55
N ARG A 17 -13.21 10.59 14.39
CA ARG A 17 -12.75 11.32 15.57
C ARG A 17 -12.05 12.62 15.20
N LEU A 18 -11.18 12.58 14.18
CA LEU A 18 -10.50 13.76 13.67
C LEU A 18 -11.49 14.77 13.07
N LYS A 19 -12.47 14.31 12.28
CA LYS A 19 -13.52 15.18 11.72
C LYS A 19 -14.40 15.81 12.80
N GLN A 20 -14.80 15.04 13.80
CA GLN A 20 -15.58 15.56 14.94
C GLN A 20 -14.81 16.61 15.75
N ALA A 21 -13.49 16.47 15.82
CA ALA A 21 -12.60 17.46 16.42
C ALA A 21 -12.26 18.65 15.48
N GLY A 22 -12.84 18.70 14.27
CA GLY A 22 -12.70 19.82 13.33
C GLY A 22 -11.38 19.84 12.55
N TYR A 23 -10.59 18.76 12.59
CA TYR A 23 -9.34 18.70 11.84
C TYR A 23 -9.57 18.65 10.33
N LYS A 24 -8.62 19.22 9.60
CA LYS A 24 -8.46 19.16 8.15
C LYS A 24 -7.10 18.58 7.82
N LEU A 25 -6.97 17.99 6.63
CA LEU A 25 -5.67 17.58 6.10
C LEU A 25 -5.03 18.79 5.41
N CYS A 26 -3.89 19.21 5.93
CA CYS A 26 -3.14 20.36 5.46
C CYS A 26 -1.90 19.92 4.66
N ILE A 27 -1.60 20.66 3.60
CA ILE A 27 -0.39 20.54 2.78
C ILE A 27 0.19 21.94 2.60
N ALA A 28 1.50 22.08 2.76
CA ALA A 28 2.26 23.26 2.33
C ALA A 28 3.39 22.84 1.39
N LYS A 29 3.79 23.76 0.50
CA LYS A 29 4.91 23.57 -0.43
C LYS A 29 6.02 24.55 -0.08
N ARG A 30 7.27 24.10 -0.17
CA ARG A 30 8.43 24.88 0.25
C ARG A 30 8.84 25.88 -0.84
N VAL A 31 9.02 27.15 -0.46
CA VAL A 31 9.50 28.24 -1.33
C VAL A 31 10.57 29.02 -0.57
N ASN A 32 11.71 29.33 -1.20
CA ASN A 32 12.81 30.07 -0.56
C ASN A 32 13.26 29.46 0.77
N GLY A 33 13.21 28.13 0.84
CA GLY A 33 13.60 27.39 2.03
C GLY A 33 12.53 27.33 3.13
N LYS A 34 11.35 27.92 3.01
CA LYS A 34 10.33 27.91 4.08
C LYS A 34 8.96 27.38 3.64
N TYR A 35 8.15 27.00 4.62
CA TYR A 35 6.73 26.68 4.47
C TYR A 35 5.87 27.80 5.06
N ASP A 36 5.43 28.73 4.23
CA ASP A 36 4.78 29.97 4.70
C ASP A 36 3.25 29.96 4.54
N VAL A 37 2.70 29.18 3.61
CA VAL A 37 1.27 29.18 3.32
C VAL A 37 0.73 27.76 3.18
N VAL A 38 -0.46 27.52 3.74
CA VAL A 38 -1.21 26.27 3.54
C VAL A 38 -1.69 26.20 2.09
N TRP A 39 -1.01 25.39 1.29
CA TRP A 39 -1.36 25.15 -0.11
C TRP A 39 -2.73 24.50 -0.28
N SER A 40 -3.08 23.58 0.63
CA SER A 40 -4.39 22.95 0.68
C SER A 40 -4.74 22.63 2.13
N GLY A 41 -5.91 23.08 2.60
CA GLY A 41 -6.44 22.75 3.92
C GLY A 41 -7.91 22.38 3.78
N ALA A 42 -8.18 21.09 3.57
CA ALA A 42 -9.49 20.59 3.18
C ALA A 42 -9.94 19.40 4.02
N ASP A 43 -11.22 19.07 3.90
CA ASP A 43 -11.75 17.82 4.45
C ASP A 43 -11.09 16.62 3.76
N PHE A 44 -11.04 15.49 4.47
CA PHE A 44 -10.28 14.32 4.05
C PHE A 44 -11.11 13.03 4.14
N LEU A 45 -10.64 12.00 3.44
CA LEU A 45 -11.18 10.65 3.43
C LEU A 45 -10.12 9.68 4.00
N VAL A 46 -10.45 8.38 4.02
CA VAL A 46 -9.48 7.32 4.35
C VAL A 46 -8.30 7.33 3.37
N LYS A 47 -8.53 7.67 2.09
CA LYS A 47 -7.50 7.78 1.05
C LYS A 47 -7.63 9.14 0.36
N ASN A 48 -6.56 9.92 0.40
CA ASN A 48 -6.50 11.26 -0.20
C ASN A 48 -5.35 11.29 -1.20
N THR A 49 -5.65 11.62 -2.46
CA THR A 49 -4.64 11.68 -3.51
C THR A 49 -4.46 13.12 -3.98
N PHE A 50 -3.22 13.59 -3.93
CA PHE A 50 -2.80 14.90 -4.39
C PHE A 50 -1.90 14.72 -5.60
N LYS A 51 -2.19 15.45 -6.66
CA LYS A 51 -1.40 15.46 -7.90
C LYS A 51 -1.10 16.88 -8.30
N TRP A 52 0.13 17.15 -8.69
CA TRP A 52 0.52 18.46 -9.19
C TRP A 52 1.63 18.35 -10.22
N ASP A 53 1.66 19.33 -11.10
CA ASP A 53 2.80 19.63 -11.96
C ASP A 53 3.51 20.87 -11.40
N SER A 54 4.76 21.10 -11.78
CA SER A 54 5.49 22.33 -11.45
C SER A 54 4.98 23.50 -12.30
N GLU A 55 3.74 23.94 -12.03
CA GLU A 55 3.09 25.10 -12.63
C GLU A 55 2.90 26.19 -11.56
N PHE A 56 3.29 27.42 -11.88
CA PHE A 56 3.32 28.54 -10.93
C PHE A 56 2.68 29.80 -11.50
N GLN A 57 2.12 30.61 -10.61
CA GLN A 57 1.77 32.01 -10.87
C GLN A 57 2.42 32.90 -9.83
N VAL A 58 2.62 34.17 -10.18
CA VAL A 58 3.07 35.21 -9.26
C VAL A 58 2.04 36.33 -9.19
N PHE A 59 1.97 36.97 -8.02
CA PHE A 59 1.06 38.07 -7.73
C PHE A 59 1.65 38.99 -6.66
N GLY A 60 1.08 40.18 -6.52
CA GLY A 60 1.32 41.11 -5.42
C GLY A 60 0.17 41.13 -4.41
N SER A 61 0.50 41.34 -3.14
CA SER A 61 -0.45 41.61 -2.05
C SER A 61 0.02 42.79 -1.21
N GLN A 62 -0.90 43.65 -0.79
CA GLN A 62 -0.62 44.84 0.01
C GLN A 62 -0.42 44.52 1.49
N THR A 63 -0.90 43.36 1.95
CA THR A 63 -0.93 43.01 3.36
C THR A 63 -0.40 41.59 3.60
N PHE A 64 0.43 41.45 4.61
CA PHE A 64 0.74 40.18 5.24
C PHE A 64 0.20 40.21 6.67
N GLU A 65 -0.67 39.26 7.01
CA GLU A 65 -1.22 39.12 8.36
C GLU A 65 -1.28 37.64 8.74
N GLY A 66 -0.41 37.25 9.65
CA GLY A 66 -0.30 35.87 10.11
C GLY A 66 -1.63 35.27 10.57
N GLY A 67 -1.91 34.04 10.14
CA GLY A 67 -3.15 33.33 10.45
C GLY A 67 -4.35 33.71 9.57
N LEU A 68 -4.25 34.75 8.73
CA LEU A 68 -5.26 35.06 7.72
C LEU A 68 -4.97 34.37 6.38
N GLN A 69 -5.97 34.34 5.50
CA GLN A 69 -5.81 33.82 4.15
C GLN A 69 -5.14 34.87 3.25
N VAL A 70 -4.18 34.42 2.46
CA VAL A 70 -3.55 35.25 1.41
C VAL A 70 -4.61 35.68 0.39
N SER A 71 -4.57 36.96 0.02
CA SER A 71 -5.37 37.54 -1.05
C SER A 71 -4.46 38.27 -2.04
N ALA A 72 -4.63 37.99 -3.32
CA ALA A 72 -3.93 38.71 -4.38
C ALA A 72 -4.62 40.06 -4.63
N ASP A 73 -3.86 41.14 -4.57
CA ASP A 73 -4.33 42.50 -4.87
C ASP A 73 -3.98 42.92 -6.31
N THR A 74 -3.16 42.14 -7.00
CA THR A 74 -2.81 42.32 -8.42
C THR A 74 -3.37 41.17 -9.26
N GLU A 75 -3.21 41.27 -10.57
CA GLU A 75 -3.41 40.11 -11.44
C GLU A 75 -2.45 38.97 -11.08
N GLU A 76 -2.93 37.74 -11.21
CA GLU A 76 -2.12 36.52 -11.09
C GLU A 76 -1.59 36.18 -12.49
N GLN A 77 -0.27 36.04 -12.63
CA GLN A 77 0.36 35.78 -13.93
C GLN A 77 1.11 34.46 -13.91
N ASP A 78 0.81 33.59 -14.87
CA ASP A 78 1.56 32.36 -15.12
C ASP A 78 3.04 32.69 -15.37
N ILE A 79 3.93 31.90 -14.78
CA ILE A 79 5.38 32.07 -14.90
C ILE A 79 6.09 30.72 -14.90
N LYS A 80 7.11 30.57 -15.74
CA LYS A 80 8.01 29.41 -15.74
C LYS A 80 9.34 29.74 -15.11
N PHE A 81 10.07 28.71 -14.67
CA PHE A 81 11.45 28.87 -14.22
C PHE A 81 12.30 29.59 -15.28
N GLY A 82 13.12 30.56 -14.84
CA GLY A 82 13.95 31.44 -15.65
C GLY A 82 13.25 32.69 -16.19
N GLU A 83 11.91 32.72 -16.22
CA GLU A 83 11.16 33.88 -16.69
C GLU A 83 11.03 34.97 -15.63
N THR A 84 10.69 36.19 -16.06
CA THR A 84 10.45 37.35 -15.21
C THR A 84 9.04 37.91 -15.39
N CYS A 85 8.32 38.14 -14.30
CA CYS A 85 7.12 38.99 -14.30
C CYS A 85 7.46 40.37 -13.71
N THR A 86 6.93 41.43 -14.29
CA THR A 86 7.12 42.79 -13.78
C THR A 86 5.81 43.32 -13.22
N LEU A 87 5.80 43.71 -11.95
CA LEU A 87 4.77 44.53 -11.36
C LEU A 87 5.05 45.99 -11.74
N ASP A 88 4.22 46.54 -12.63
CA ASP A 88 4.48 47.87 -13.19
C ASP A 88 4.15 49.02 -12.23
N GLN A 89 4.54 50.24 -12.61
CA GLN A 89 4.30 51.45 -11.81
C GLN A 89 2.82 51.77 -11.51
N TYR A 90 1.88 51.06 -12.15
CA TYR A 90 0.44 51.21 -11.93
C TYR A 90 -0.13 50.11 -11.03
N GLY A 91 0.72 49.21 -10.51
CA GLY A 91 0.30 48.10 -9.66
C GLY A 91 -0.28 46.92 -10.43
N ARG A 92 0.04 46.80 -11.73
CA ARG A 92 -0.42 45.67 -12.55
C ARG A 92 0.68 44.64 -12.73
N MET A 93 0.37 43.38 -12.43
CA MET A 93 1.30 42.28 -12.70
C MET A 93 1.25 41.94 -14.19
N ARG A 94 2.36 42.20 -14.89
CA ARG A 94 2.45 41.98 -16.34
C ARG A 94 2.78 40.52 -16.63
N PRO A 95 2.33 39.98 -17.80
CA PRO A 95 2.69 38.63 -18.22
C PRO A 95 4.20 38.38 -18.21
N ALA A 96 4.58 37.13 -17.96
CA ALA A 96 5.98 36.72 -17.94
C ALA A 96 6.69 37.02 -19.27
N HIS A 97 7.96 37.40 -19.17
CA HIS A 97 8.85 37.65 -20.30
C HIS A 97 10.27 37.12 -20.01
N GLY A 98 11.12 37.14 -21.03
CA GLY A 98 12.43 36.47 -20.99
C GLY A 98 12.35 35.03 -21.47
N SER A 99 13.45 34.29 -21.31
CA SER A 99 13.52 32.89 -21.72
C SER A 99 13.31 31.97 -20.53
N ALA A 100 12.40 31.01 -20.67
CA ALA A 100 12.27 29.94 -19.69
C ALA A 100 13.56 29.10 -19.63
N ASP A 101 14.04 28.86 -18.42
CA ASP A 101 15.08 27.90 -18.07
C ASP A 101 14.53 26.94 -17.00
N PRO A 102 14.00 25.78 -17.40
CA PRO A 102 13.48 24.76 -16.49
C PRO A 102 14.51 24.24 -15.48
N LYS A 103 15.81 24.44 -15.71
CA LYS A 103 16.88 23.98 -14.81
C LYS A 103 17.25 25.01 -13.74
N SER A 104 16.86 26.27 -13.92
CA SER A 104 17.17 27.33 -12.96
C SER A 104 16.50 27.09 -11.61
N GLY A 105 15.25 26.62 -11.61
CA GLY A 105 14.42 26.51 -10.40
C GLY A 105 14.05 27.88 -9.80
N VAL A 106 14.28 28.97 -10.54
CA VAL A 106 14.05 30.34 -10.06
C VAL A 106 12.92 31.00 -10.85
N LEU A 107 11.99 31.64 -10.15
CA LEU A 107 11.01 32.56 -10.72
C LEU A 107 11.46 33.98 -10.40
N HIS A 108 11.48 34.87 -11.38
CA HIS A 108 11.88 36.25 -11.16
C HIS A 108 10.67 37.18 -11.10
N VAL A 109 10.62 38.05 -10.09
CA VAL A 109 9.62 39.12 -10.03
C VAL A 109 10.34 40.46 -9.89
N GLU A 110 10.04 41.39 -10.79
CA GLU A 110 10.54 42.76 -10.71
C GLU A 110 9.43 43.69 -10.25
N ASN A 111 9.61 44.33 -9.09
CA ASN A 111 8.67 45.30 -8.56
C ASN A 111 9.08 46.73 -8.94
N ASN A 112 8.30 47.37 -9.79
CA ASN A 112 8.45 48.79 -10.19
C ASN A 112 7.31 49.66 -9.66
N TYR A 113 6.47 49.15 -8.75
CA TYR A 113 5.33 49.86 -8.20
C TYR A 113 5.70 50.70 -6.97
N ARG A 114 5.64 50.06 -5.81
CA ARG A 114 5.98 50.56 -4.47
C ARG A 114 6.01 49.34 -3.56
N LEU A 115 6.09 49.58 -2.25
CA LEU A 115 5.98 48.58 -1.20
C LEU A 115 4.88 47.54 -1.49
N MET A 116 5.27 46.28 -1.71
CA MET A 116 4.37 45.18 -2.08
C MET A 116 4.93 43.84 -1.58
N HIS A 117 4.07 42.99 -1.03
CA HIS A 117 4.41 41.60 -0.76
C HIS A 117 4.28 40.78 -2.05
N ILE A 118 5.27 39.96 -2.36
CA ILE A 118 5.27 39.13 -3.56
C ILE A 118 4.91 37.70 -3.17
N GLY A 119 3.92 37.15 -3.84
CA GLY A 119 3.40 35.81 -3.60
C GLY A 119 3.57 34.86 -4.79
N VAL A 120 3.46 33.57 -4.50
CA VAL A 120 3.46 32.49 -5.49
C VAL A 120 2.23 31.63 -5.29
N ASN A 121 1.47 31.42 -6.35
CA ASN A 121 0.50 30.32 -6.42
C ASN A 121 1.16 29.10 -7.06
N ALA A 122 0.74 27.92 -6.62
CA ALA A 122 1.00 26.68 -7.34
C ALA A 122 -0.30 25.92 -7.57
N LYS A 123 -0.30 25.11 -8.61
CA LYS A 123 -1.47 24.36 -9.03
C LYS A 123 -1.52 22.99 -8.36
N LEU A 124 -2.58 22.71 -7.61
CA LEU A 124 -2.87 21.40 -7.05
C LEU A 124 -4.08 20.81 -7.76
N GLY A 125 -3.86 19.76 -8.56
CA GLY A 125 -4.85 19.24 -9.49
C GLY A 125 -5.24 20.29 -10.53
N LYS A 126 -6.43 20.88 -10.37
CA LYS A 126 -6.96 21.93 -11.26
C LYS A 126 -7.06 23.30 -10.60
N SER A 127 -6.74 23.40 -9.32
CA SER A 127 -6.95 24.60 -8.52
C SER A 127 -5.63 25.31 -8.27
N TRP A 128 -5.62 26.62 -8.51
CA TRP A 128 -4.53 27.51 -8.11
C TRP A 128 -4.74 27.93 -6.66
N SER A 129 -3.67 27.91 -5.87
CA SER A 129 -3.71 28.37 -4.48
C SER A 129 -2.34 28.87 -4.06
N PRO A 130 -2.28 29.85 -3.15
CA PRO A 130 -1.03 30.42 -2.70
C PRO A 130 -0.23 29.40 -1.90
N ILE A 131 1.08 29.35 -2.18
CA ILE A 131 2.07 28.53 -1.46
C ILE A 131 3.11 29.38 -0.73
N TYR A 132 3.16 30.67 -1.04
CA TYR A 132 4.12 31.61 -0.48
C TYR A 132 3.56 33.03 -0.57
N LEU A 133 3.87 33.81 0.45
CA LEU A 133 3.77 35.27 0.43
C LEU A 133 4.94 35.81 1.24
N SER A 134 5.70 36.75 0.69
CA SER A 134 6.82 37.35 1.42
C SER A 134 6.33 38.08 2.67
N GLU A 135 6.87 37.74 3.84
CA GLU A 135 6.52 38.41 5.11
C GLU A 135 6.87 39.90 5.09
N GLN A 136 8.05 40.25 4.58
CA GLN A 136 8.47 41.64 4.40
C GLN A 136 8.14 42.11 2.98
N PRO A 137 7.52 43.28 2.80
CA PRO A 137 7.23 43.78 1.47
C PRO A 137 8.48 44.36 0.80
N PHE A 138 8.56 44.22 -0.51
CA PHE A 138 9.63 44.79 -1.34
C PHE A 138 9.23 46.17 -1.83
N TYR A 139 10.13 47.15 -1.74
CA TYR A 139 9.86 48.50 -2.24
C TYR A 139 9.93 48.57 -3.77
N THR A 140 11.13 48.45 -4.33
CA THR A 140 11.36 48.33 -5.77
C THR A 140 12.57 47.43 -6.03
N GLY A 141 12.62 46.81 -7.20
CA GLY A 141 13.72 45.95 -7.64
C GLY A 141 13.31 44.49 -7.83
N LYS A 142 14.31 43.64 -8.04
CA LYS A 142 14.12 42.23 -8.40
C LYS A 142 14.16 41.33 -7.16
N VAL A 143 13.21 40.40 -7.10
CA VAL A 143 13.19 39.28 -6.14
C VAL A 143 13.21 37.95 -6.88
N ASP A 144 13.97 37.01 -6.34
CA ASP A 144 14.05 35.65 -6.81
C ASP A 144 13.26 34.73 -5.86
N LEU A 145 12.42 33.88 -6.44
CA LEU A 145 11.57 32.94 -5.73
C LEU A 145 11.94 31.53 -6.18
N THR A 146 12.18 30.64 -5.24
CA THR A 146 12.68 29.28 -5.48
C THR A 146 11.72 28.24 -4.88
N PRO A 147 10.58 27.97 -5.55
CA PRO A 147 9.77 26.82 -5.20
C PRO A 147 10.54 25.51 -5.41
N VAL A 148 10.49 24.62 -4.43
CA VAL A 148 11.08 23.28 -4.54
C VAL A 148 10.01 22.22 -4.35
N GLU A 149 10.26 21.02 -4.88
CA GLU A 149 9.32 19.89 -4.83
C GLU A 149 9.40 19.17 -3.47
N LYS A 150 9.33 19.95 -2.39
CA LYS A 150 9.18 19.47 -1.02
C LYS A 150 7.84 19.91 -0.48
N VAL A 151 7.11 18.96 0.07
CA VAL A 151 5.79 19.21 0.66
C VAL A 151 5.78 18.79 2.12
N MET A 152 5.06 19.54 2.94
CA MET A 152 4.83 19.21 4.33
C MET A 152 3.34 18.91 4.51
N ILE A 153 3.04 17.85 5.25
CA ILE A 153 1.66 17.42 5.53
C ILE A 153 1.42 17.31 7.04
N TRP A 154 0.23 17.70 7.48
CA TRP A 154 -0.19 17.61 8.88
C TRP A 154 -1.72 17.72 9.00
N PHE A 155 -2.24 17.52 10.22
CA PHE A 155 -3.64 17.78 10.53
C PHE A 155 -3.75 19.03 11.40
N ASP A 156 -4.60 19.97 10.99
CA ASP A 156 -4.88 21.17 11.78
C ASP A 156 -6.38 21.51 11.75
N SER A 157 -6.87 22.09 12.84
CA SER A 157 -8.28 22.48 13.01
C SER A 157 -8.53 23.96 12.70
N LYS A 158 -7.48 24.78 12.68
CA LYS A 158 -7.60 26.24 12.52
C LYS A 158 -7.39 26.69 11.09
N SER A 159 -6.47 26.04 10.37
CA SER A 159 -6.05 26.47 9.06
C SER A 159 -7.01 26.04 7.94
N ALA A 160 -7.01 26.81 6.87
CA ALA A 160 -7.64 26.52 5.58
C ALA A 160 -6.65 26.80 4.44
N THR A 161 -7.02 26.43 3.21
CA THR A 161 -6.24 26.80 2.02
C THR A 161 -5.96 28.31 2.00
N GLY A 162 -4.70 28.67 1.77
CA GLY A 162 -4.18 30.03 1.75
C GLY A 162 -3.87 30.65 3.11
N THR A 163 -4.04 29.94 4.22
CA THR A 163 -3.69 30.47 5.55
C THR A 163 -2.18 30.72 5.65
N MET A 164 -1.80 31.95 6.01
CA MET A 164 -0.42 32.35 6.32
C MET A 164 -0.01 31.75 7.66
N LEU A 165 1.07 30.97 7.64
CA LEU A 165 1.57 30.22 8.79
C LEU A 165 2.49 31.11 9.63
N VAL A 166 2.22 31.19 10.93
CA VAL A 166 3.02 31.99 11.89
C VAL A 166 3.44 31.25 13.15
N ASP A 167 2.73 30.18 13.49
CA ASP A 167 3.04 29.32 14.62
C ASP A 167 3.74 28.04 14.16
N ALA A 168 4.52 27.44 15.05
CA ALA A 168 5.13 26.14 14.79
C ALA A 168 4.06 25.09 14.44
N ILE A 169 4.37 24.23 13.47
CA ILE A 169 3.46 23.20 12.99
C ILE A 169 3.88 21.89 13.63
N THR A 170 3.06 21.37 14.53
CA THR A 170 3.34 20.11 15.22
C THR A 170 2.84 18.92 14.40
N ASP A 171 3.35 17.73 14.74
CA ASP A 171 2.89 16.46 14.20
C ASP A 171 2.98 16.34 12.66
N CYS A 172 3.88 17.10 12.04
CA CYS A 172 4.02 17.18 10.60
C CYS A 172 5.01 16.15 10.03
N LEU A 173 4.88 15.89 8.73
CA LEU A 173 5.81 15.09 7.94
C LEU A 173 6.27 15.88 6.70
N GLU A 174 7.58 16.04 6.54
CA GLU A 174 8.19 16.55 5.31
C GLU A 174 8.42 15.40 4.32
N LEU A 175 8.04 15.59 3.05
CA LEU A 175 8.25 14.67 1.95
C LEU A 175 8.98 15.38 0.80
N ASP A 176 10.09 14.80 0.37
CA ASP A 176 10.94 15.34 -0.70
C ASP A 176 10.69 14.58 -2.02
N PHE A 177 10.25 15.31 -3.04
CA PHE A 177 10.07 14.86 -4.42
C PHE A 177 11.10 15.50 -5.37
N THR A 178 12.09 16.23 -4.84
CA THR A 178 13.12 16.90 -5.65
C THR A 178 13.89 15.86 -6.46
N GLY A 179 13.85 15.98 -7.79
CA GLY A 179 14.51 15.05 -8.71
C GLY A 179 13.90 13.64 -8.75
N ASN A 180 12.78 13.40 -8.06
CA ASN A 180 12.11 12.10 -8.04
C ASN A 180 10.59 12.24 -8.13
N THR A 181 10.03 11.78 -9.24
CA THR A 181 8.60 11.86 -9.55
C THR A 181 7.85 10.58 -9.16
N ALA A 182 8.53 9.63 -8.51
CA ALA A 182 7.91 8.41 -8.03
C ALA A 182 6.78 8.75 -7.04
N PRO A 183 5.59 8.12 -7.18
CA PRO A 183 4.49 8.32 -6.25
C PRO A 183 4.93 7.97 -4.82
N GLN A 184 4.57 8.82 -3.86
CA GLN A 184 4.80 8.55 -2.43
C GLN A 184 3.47 8.29 -1.73
N THR A 185 3.47 7.28 -0.85
CA THR A 185 2.32 6.93 -0.02
C THR A 185 2.71 6.91 1.43
N VAL A 186 1.86 7.52 2.26
CA VAL A 186 2.02 7.55 3.72
C VAL A 186 0.69 7.20 4.39
N LEU A 187 0.75 6.68 5.61
CA LEU A 187 -0.40 6.41 6.45
C LEU A 187 -0.27 7.22 7.74
N TYR A 188 -1.31 7.97 8.08
CA TYR A 188 -1.43 8.67 9.34
C TYR A 188 -2.23 7.84 10.35
N ALA A 189 -1.77 7.81 11.59
CA ALA A 189 -2.53 7.34 12.73
C ALA A 189 -2.46 8.38 13.85
N SER A 190 -3.61 8.74 14.40
CA SER A 190 -3.67 9.66 15.53
C SER A 190 -3.61 8.90 16.85
N ASP A 191 -2.96 9.53 17.83
CA ASP A 191 -2.93 9.11 19.22
C ASP A 191 -4.35 8.89 19.73
N PRO A 192 -4.68 7.72 20.32
CA PRO A 192 -6.01 7.43 20.84
C PRO A 192 -6.54 8.47 21.85
N ASN A 193 -5.65 9.06 22.64
CA ASN A 193 -6.00 9.95 23.75
C ASN A 193 -6.03 11.43 23.34
N THR A 194 -5.28 11.81 22.30
CA THR A 194 -5.17 13.20 21.84
C THR A 194 -5.36 13.28 20.33
N PRO A 195 -6.60 13.44 19.82
CA PRO A 195 -6.87 13.56 18.39
C PRO A 195 -6.02 14.67 17.74
N GLY A 196 -5.45 14.39 16.58
CA GLY A 196 -4.60 15.31 15.81
C GLY A 196 -3.12 15.25 16.16
N LYS A 197 -2.77 14.82 17.38
CA LYS A 197 -1.42 14.35 17.66
C LYS A 197 -1.28 12.95 17.11
N GLY A 198 -0.25 12.68 16.32
CA GLY A 198 -0.21 11.45 15.55
C GLY A 198 1.15 11.14 14.98
N GLY A 199 1.24 9.96 14.40
CA GLY A 199 2.45 9.46 13.78
C GLY A 199 2.17 9.04 12.35
N TRP A 200 3.25 8.93 11.60
CA TRP A 200 3.21 8.56 10.20
C TRP A 200 3.83 7.19 10.00
N GLN A 201 3.41 6.54 8.94
CA GLN A 201 4.01 5.30 8.46
C GLN A 201 4.29 5.45 6.97
N ARG A 202 5.47 4.99 6.56
CA ARG A 202 5.85 4.87 5.15
C ARG A 202 6.30 3.45 4.91
N ALA A 203 5.64 2.76 3.99
CA ALA A 203 5.82 1.31 3.79
C ALA A 203 5.68 0.55 5.13
N GLU A 204 6.70 -0.17 5.60
CA GLU A 204 6.66 -0.94 6.87
C GLU A 204 7.37 -0.22 8.03
N GLN A 205 7.64 1.08 7.89
CA GLN A 205 8.41 1.85 8.86
C GLN A 205 7.56 2.95 9.50
N ILE A 206 7.67 3.06 10.82
CA ILE A 206 7.19 4.22 11.55
C ILE A 206 8.09 5.40 11.18
N VAL A 207 7.47 6.50 10.80
CA VAL A 207 8.12 7.79 10.60
C VAL A 207 7.65 8.70 11.72
N LEU A 208 8.61 9.14 12.54
CA LEU A 208 8.33 10.04 13.65
C LEU A 208 7.88 11.39 13.09
N SER A 209 6.78 11.90 13.65
CA SER A 209 6.35 13.25 13.37
C SER A 209 7.35 14.25 13.93
N SER A 210 7.43 15.40 13.28
CA SER A 210 8.28 16.50 13.69
C SER A 210 7.44 17.73 13.98
N THR A 211 8.03 18.67 14.72
CA THR A 211 7.52 20.03 14.84
C THR A 211 8.37 20.93 13.96
N TYR A 212 7.76 21.61 13.00
CA TYR A 212 8.39 22.60 12.13
C TYR A 212 8.33 23.99 12.76
N HIS A 213 9.49 24.61 12.95
CA HIS A 213 9.63 25.97 13.50
C HIS A 213 9.81 26.97 12.36
N ILE A 214 8.74 27.72 12.03
CA ILE A 214 8.70 28.64 10.89
C ILE A 214 9.80 29.72 10.95
N ASN A 215 10.04 30.26 12.14
CA ASN A 215 10.98 31.36 12.34
C ASN A 215 12.44 30.94 12.09
N SER A 216 12.81 29.74 12.53
CA SER A 216 14.17 29.21 12.39
C SER A 216 14.36 28.28 11.19
N ASP A 217 13.28 27.92 10.50
CA ASP A 217 13.28 26.89 9.44
C ASP A 217 13.92 25.57 9.89
N THR A 218 13.61 25.13 11.12
CA THR A 218 14.18 23.92 11.71
C THR A 218 13.08 22.93 12.10
N PHE A 219 13.44 21.66 12.10
CA PHE A 219 12.59 20.58 12.62
C PHE A 219 13.11 20.15 13.99
N SER A 220 12.20 19.95 14.94
CA SER A 220 12.48 19.28 16.20
C SER A 220 11.66 18.02 16.32
N PHE A 221 12.25 16.97 16.89
CA PHE A 221 11.54 15.73 17.18
C PHE A 221 10.93 15.79 18.57
N GLU A 222 9.67 15.38 18.66
CA GLU A 222 9.01 15.11 19.94
C GLU A 222 8.87 13.59 20.12
N PRO A 223 9.19 13.06 21.31
CA PRO A 223 8.98 11.64 21.58
C PRO A 223 7.49 11.29 21.45
N PRO A 224 7.12 10.28 20.65
CA PRO A 224 5.73 9.86 20.55
C PRO A 224 5.25 9.25 21.86
N SER A 225 3.95 9.36 22.14
CA SER A 225 3.36 8.71 23.30
C SER A 225 3.44 7.18 23.17
N VAL A 226 3.44 6.49 24.31
CA VAL A 226 3.39 5.01 24.35
C VAL A 226 2.13 4.48 23.66
N SER A 227 0.98 5.16 23.81
CA SER A 227 -0.28 4.78 23.18
C SER A 227 -0.22 4.92 21.66
N LEU A 228 0.42 5.98 21.15
CA LEU A 228 0.63 6.17 19.72
C LEU A 228 1.59 5.12 19.15
N LEU A 229 2.69 4.83 19.86
CA LEU A 229 3.65 3.78 19.46
C LEU A 229 3.00 2.39 19.43
N ALA A 230 2.18 2.06 20.43
CA ALA A 230 1.44 0.80 20.47
C ALA A 230 0.49 0.71 19.27
N LYS A 231 -0.30 1.76 19.01
CA LYS A 231 -1.21 1.79 17.87
C LYS A 231 -0.49 1.66 16.53
N LEU A 232 0.61 2.38 16.31
CA LEU A 232 1.40 2.27 15.07
C LEU A 232 2.01 0.88 14.91
N THR A 233 2.46 0.28 16.02
CA THR A 233 2.97 -1.09 16.05
C THR A 233 1.85 -2.09 15.73
N ASP A 234 0.66 -1.91 16.27
CA ASP A 234 -0.52 -2.73 15.98
C ASP A 234 -0.98 -2.55 14.53
N ILE A 235 -0.85 -1.35 13.95
CA ILE A 235 -1.12 -1.13 12.52
C ILE A 235 -0.09 -1.87 11.68
N ILE A 236 1.20 -1.78 11.99
CA ILE A 236 2.25 -2.50 11.27
C ILE A 236 2.09 -4.01 11.46
N ASN A 237 1.78 -4.47 12.66
CA ASN A 237 1.59 -5.88 12.97
C ASN A 237 0.29 -6.41 12.36
N SER A 238 -0.82 -5.66 12.38
CA SER A 238 -2.06 -6.04 11.67
C SER A 238 -1.87 -6.03 10.16
N GLN A 239 -1.00 -5.18 9.62
CA GLN A 239 -0.57 -5.29 8.23
C GLN A 239 0.29 -6.53 7.98
N LYS A 240 1.06 -7.00 8.97
CA LYS A 240 1.83 -8.27 8.91
C LYS A 240 0.98 -9.52 9.21
N ASP A 241 -0.09 -9.37 10.01
CA ASP A 241 -1.03 -10.40 10.48
C ASP A 241 -2.26 -10.53 9.57
N VAL A 242 -2.52 -9.54 8.71
CA VAL A 242 -3.02 -9.85 7.38
C VAL A 242 -1.91 -10.67 6.77
N GLN A 243 -2.09 -11.99 6.69
CA GLN A 243 -1.25 -12.89 5.91
C GLN A 243 -0.93 -12.19 4.57
N LEU A 244 0.27 -11.60 4.49
CA LEU A 244 0.75 -10.86 3.34
C LEU A 244 1.49 -11.88 2.50
N SER A 245 0.99 -12.17 1.29
CA SER A 245 1.63 -13.21 0.49
C SER A 245 3.12 -12.93 0.33
N LYS A 246 3.97 -13.85 0.78
CA LYS A 246 5.41 -13.79 0.50
C LYS A 246 5.67 -13.83 -1.01
N LEU A 247 4.68 -14.31 -1.75
CA LEU A 247 4.65 -14.42 -3.19
C LEU A 247 4.59 -13.06 -3.90
N SER A 248 5.56 -12.81 -4.77
CA SER A 248 5.56 -11.71 -5.73
C SER A 248 5.73 -12.23 -7.14
N VAL A 249 5.04 -11.63 -8.10
CA VAL A 249 5.23 -11.91 -9.53
C VAL A 249 5.98 -10.75 -10.14
N SER A 250 7.08 -11.02 -10.82
CA SER A 250 7.74 -10.06 -11.71
C SER A 250 7.27 -10.31 -13.13
N ALA A 251 6.92 -9.26 -13.88
CA ALA A 251 6.65 -9.40 -15.30
C ALA A 251 7.67 -8.60 -16.10
N LEU A 252 8.20 -9.20 -17.15
CA LEU A 252 9.08 -8.56 -18.12
C LEU A 252 8.38 -8.53 -19.46
N VAL A 253 8.19 -7.33 -20.01
CA VAL A 253 7.61 -7.13 -21.35
C VAL A 253 8.58 -6.33 -22.21
N GLU A 254 8.78 -6.78 -23.45
CA GLU A 254 9.64 -6.13 -24.42
C GLU A 254 8.82 -5.63 -25.61
N PHE A 255 8.98 -4.35 -25.96
CA PHE A 255 8.20 -3.68 -27.00
C PHE A 255 8.96 -3.54 -28.33
N HIS A 256 8.21 -3.44 -29.44
CA HIS A 256 8.80 -3.19 -30.76
C HIS A 256 9.31 -1.75 -30.94
N GLY A 257 8.63 -0.76 -30.36
CA GLY A 257 8.92 0.66 -30.56
C GLY A 257 9.96 1.21 -29.57
N SER A 258 10.81 2.14 -30.02
CA SER A 258 11.62 2.98 -29.12
C SER A 258 10.69 3.89 -28.30
N GLY A 259 10.88 3.93 -26.98
CA GLY A 259 10.04 4.71 -26.07
C GLY A 259 8.71 4.06 -25.64
N ALA A 260 8.30 2.96 -26.28
CA ALA A 260 7.06 2.25 -25.92
C ALA A 260 7.10 1.65 -24.50
N ALA A 261 8.27 1.21 -24.05
CA ALA A 261 8.47 0.72 -22.69
C ALA A 261 8.19 1.79 -21.63
N GLN A 262 8.69 3.01 -21.85
CA GLN A 262 8.43 4.14 -20.97
C GLN A 262 6.94 4.51 -20.96
N GLN A 263 6.30 4.56 -22.13
CA GLN A 263 4.87 4.86 -22.25
C GLN A 263 4.01 3.80 -21.55
N PHE A 264 4.35 2.52 -21.70
CA PHE A 264 3.64 1.44 -21.03
C PHE A 264 3.84 1.48 -19.51
N ALA A 265 5.07 1.71 -19.02
CA ALA A 265 5.34 1.81 -17.58
C ALA A 265 4.53 2.96 -16.94
N GLN A 266 4.47 4.12 -17.60
CA GLN A 266 3.65 5.26 -17.16
C GLN A 266 2.15 4.91 -17.15
N TYR A 267 1.65 4.33 -18.24
CA TYR A 267 0.25 3.91 -18.35
C TYR A 267 -0.13 2.89 -17.27
N ALA A 268 0.73 1.89 -17.04
CA ALA A 268 0.46 0.83 -16.07
C ALA A 268 0.38 1.39 -14.64
N LEU A 269 1.26 2.32 -14.26
CA LEU A 269 1.22 2.98 -12.95
C LEU A 269 -0.10 3.73 -12.68
N GLU A 270 -0.75 4.27 -13.71
CA GLU A 270 -2.04 4.96 -13.61
C GLU A 270 -3.24 4.01 -13.51
N HIS A 271 -3.07 2.73 -13.85
CA HIS A 271 -4.14 1.73 -13.97
C HIS A 271 -3.94 0.56 -12.98
N GLN A 272 -3.55 0.85 -11.74
CA GLN A 272 -3.37 -0.17 -10.70
C GLN A 272 -4.68 -0.96 -10.45
N PRO A 273 -4.70 -2.28 -10.67
CA PRO A 273 -5.89 -3.10 -10.47
C PRO A 273 -6.28 -3.23 -8.98
N ASN A 274 -7.58 -3.26 -8.70
CA ASN A 274 -8.10 -3.50 -7.35
C ASN A 274 -7.61 -4.85 -6.81
N GLY A 275 -7.11 -4.89 -5.58
CA GLY A 275 -6.60 -6.11 -4.94
C GLY A 275 -5.10 -6.37 -5.14
N VAL A 276 -4.37 -5.47 -5.81
CA VAL A 276 -2.90 -5.53 -5.97
C VAL A 276 -2.25 -4.48 -5.05
N ARG A 277 -1.40 -4.92 -4.09
CA ARG A 277 -0.73 -4.01 -3.12
C ARG A 277 0.61 -3.46 -3.59
N THR A 278 1.38 -4.23 -4.34
CA THR A 278 2.65 -3.79 -4.93
C THR A 278 2.46 -3.77 -6.44
N TRP A 279 2.73 -2.62 -7.05
CA TRP A 279 2.48 -2.34 -8.46
C TRP A 279 3.60 -1.45 -8.99
N GLU A 280 4.82 -2.02 -9.04
CA GLU A 280 6.06 -1.29 -9.36
C GLU A 280 6.54 -1.63 -10.77
N PHE A 281 7.12 -0.64 -11.45
CA PHE A 281 7.62 -0.77 -12.83
C PHE A 281 8.95 -0.04 -12.98
N THR A 282 9.89 -0.67 -13.67
CA THR A 282 11.15 -0.09 -14.14
C THR A 282 11.27 -0.33 -15.64
N HIS A 283 11.95 0.54 -16.36
CA HIS A 283 12.13 0.35 -17.81
C HIS A 283 13.56 0.66 -18.24
N SER A 284 14.03 -0.08 -19.25
CA SER A 284 15.34 0.13 -19.89
C SER A 284 15.23 -0.20 -21.37
N GLY A 285 15.47 0.81 -22.21
CA GLY A 285 15.33 0.68 -23.67
C GLY A 285 13.92 0.26 -24.10
N HIS A 286 13.80 -0.99 -24.56
CA HIS A 286 12.54 -1.58 -25.02
C HIS A 286 11.85 -2.48 -23.97
N ILE A 287 12.47 -2.63 -22.80
CA ILE A 287 12.03 -3.58 -21.77
C ILE A 287 11.37 -2.82 -20.62
N VAL A 288 10.28 -3.35 -20.12
CA VAL A 288 9.67 -2.99 -18.84
C VAL A 288 9.74 -4.20 -17.93
N GLU A 289 10.31 -4.03 -16.76
CA GLU A 289 10.26 -4.97 -15.65
C GLU A 289 9.25 -4.45 -14.64
N SER A 290 8.59 -5.36 -13.95
CA SER A 290 7.59 -5.02 -12.93
C SER A 290 7.72 -5.92 -11.74
N LYS A 291 7.18 -5.47 -10.60
CA LYS A 291 7.09 -6.26 -9.38
C LYS A 291 5.70 -6.10 -8.77
N LEU A 292 5.01 -7.23 -8.65
CA LEU A 292 3.59 -7.30 -8.33
C LEU A 292 3.37 -8.12 -7.05
N LYS A 293 2.48 -7.65 -6.16
CA LYS A 293 2.04 -8.43 -4.98
C LYS A 293 0.55 -8.25 -4.72
N ALA A 294 -0.15 -9.30 -4.32
CA ALA A 294 -1.58 -9.25 -4.00
C ALA A 294 -1.82 -8.62 -2.62
N GLN A 295 -2.95 -7.93 -2.45
CA GLN A 295 -3.34 -7.22 -1.23
C GLN A 295 -3.82 -8.13 -0.10
N LYS A 296 -4.31 -9.33 -0.43
CA LYS A 296 -4.68 -10.39 0.52
C LYS A 296 -3.80 -11.60 0.27
N ASP A 297 -3.54 -12.42 1.29
CA ASP A 297 -3.06 -13.78 1.03
C ASP A 297 -4.15 -14.56 0.30
N LEU A 298 -3.80 -14.92 -0.92
CA LEU A 298 -4.48 -15.93 -1.71
C LEU A 298 -3.53 -17.13 -1.73
N GLN A 299 -4.06 -18.34 -1.91
CA GLN A 299 -3.20 -19.49 -2.21
C GLN A 299 -2.24 -19.12 -3.36
N ASP A 300 -0.97 -19.52 -3.26
CA ASP A 300 0.10 -19.08 -4.17
C ASP A 300 -0.32 -19.11 -5.65
N ASP A 301 -0.98 -20.16 -6.13
CA ASP A 301 -1.43 -20.25 -7.53
C ASP A 301 -2.58 -19.29 -7.88
N LEU A 302 -3.51 -19.05 -6.94
CA LEU A 302 -4.57 -18.05 -7.11
C LEU A 302 -3.99 -16.63 -7.08
N ALA A 303 -2.98 -16.38 -6.22
CA ALA A 303 -2.25 -15.13 -6.17
C ALA A 303 -1.49 -14.88 -7.48
N VAL A 304 -0.76 -15.88 -7.98
CA VAL A 304 -0.04 -15.81 -9.27
C VAL A 304 -1.01 -15.52 -10.40
N ARG A 305 -2.10 -16.30 -10.50
CA ARG A 305 -3.09 -16.14 -11.57
C ARG A 305 -3.76 -14.78 -11.50
N PHE A 306 -4.18 -14.34 -10.32
CA PHE A 306 -4.74 -13.01 -10.12
C PHE A 306 -3.77 -11.90 -10.55
N LEU A 307 -2.49 -11.98 -10.16
CA LEU A 307 -1.48 -10.96 -10.51
C LEU A 307 -1.16 -10.96 -12.00
N GLN A 308 -1.11 -12.14 -12.63
CA GLN A 308 -0.95 -12.27 -14.08
C GLN A 308 -2.16 -11.71 -14.83
N ASP A 309 -3.38 -12.07 -14.44
CA ASP A 309 -4.61 -11.57 -15.06
C ASP A 309 -4.74 -10.05 -14.88
N ALA A 310 -4.41 -9.52 -13.71
CA ALA A 310 -4.36 -8.10 -13.43
C ALA A 310 -3.34 -7.36 -14.33
N TYR A 311 -2.14 -7.92 -14.49
CA TYR A 311 -1.12 -7.39 -15.39
C TYR A 311 -1.56 -7.44 -16.86
N LEU A 312 -2.09 -8.58 -17.30
CA LEU A 312 -2.56 -8.77 -18.67
C LEU A 312 -3.75 -7.86 -19.00
N GLY A 313 -4.67 -7.64 -18.06
CA GLY A 313 -5.78 -6.70 -18.23
C GLY A 313 -5.29 -5.28 -18.52
N VAL A 314 -4.25 -4.82 -17.80
CA VAL A 314 -3.61 -3.52 -18.05
C VAL A 314 -2.84 -3.54 -19.37
N LEU A 315 -2.04 -4.57 -19.64
CA LEU A 315 -1.26 -4.68 -20.87
C LEU A 315 -2.14 -4.68 -22.13
N TYR A 316 -3.28 -5.37 -22.11
CA TYR A 316 -4.19 -5.46 -23.25
C TYR A 316 -5.07 -4.22 -23.43
N SER A 317 -5.22 -3.41 -22.38
CA SER A 317 -5.93 -2.13 -22.47
C SER A 317 -5.05 -1.00 -23.03
N PHE A 318 -3.72 -1.18 -22.99
CA PHE A 318 -2.76 -0.22 -23.51
C PHE A 318 -2.84 -0.09 -25.05
N GLN A 319 -3.17 1.10 -25.53
CA GLN A 319 -3.33 1.41 -26.97
C GLN A 319 -2.00 1.74 -27.69
N GLY A 320 -0.85 1.50 -27.05
CA GLY A 320 0.46 1.82 -27.59
C GLY A 320 1.05 0.76 -28.51
N SER A 321 2.38 0.79 -28.68
CA SER A 321 3.08 -0.18 -29.53
C SER A 321 2.90 -1.62 -29.05
N LYS A 322 2.84 -2.57 -29.98
CA LYS A 322 2.77 -4.00 -29.64
C LYS A 322 4.04 -4.49 -28.94
N TYR A 323 3.87 -5.43 -28.01
CA TYR A 323 4.98 -6.16 -27.40
C TYR A 323 5.41 -7.34 -28.27
N LYS A 324 6.70 -7.69 -28.21
CA LYS A 324 7.28 -8.85 -28.90
C LYS A 324 7.62 -10.00 -27.95
N ARG A 325 7.78 -9.72 -26.65
CA ARG A 325 8.06 -10.71 -25.62
C ARG A 325 7.36 -10.34 -24.33
N LEU A 326 6.83 -11.34 -23.64
CA LEU A 326 6.28 -11.25 -22.30
C LEU A 326 6.72 -12.48 -21.50
N SER A 327 7.23 -12.28 -20.29
CA SER A 327 7.53 -13.35 -19.34
C SER A 327 7.11 -12.95 -17.94
N PHE A 328 6.83 -13.96 -17.11
CA PHE A 328 6.53 -13.79 -15.69
C PHE A 328 7.48 -14.67 -14.88
N ASP A 329 8.06 -14.08 -13.85
CA ASP A 329 8.90 -14.76 -12.86
C ASP A 329 8.19 -14.71 -11.51
N ILE A 330 8.17 -15.83 -10.79
CA ILE A 330 7.46 -15.94 -9.51
C ILE A 330 8.51 -16.06 -8.41
N HIS A 331 8.46 -15.14 -7.44
CA HIS A 331 9.41 -15.07 -6.33
C HIS A 331 8.69 -15.19 -4.99
N GLY A 332 9.41 -15.62 -3.96
CA GLY A 332 8.88 -15.72 -2.60
C GLY A 332 7.75 -16.74 -2.46
N ARG A 333 7.62 -17.66 -3.43
CA ARG A 333 6.81 -18.86 -3.29
C ARG A 333 7.27 -19.56 -2.02
N SER A 334 6.38 -19.67 -1.05
CA SER A 334 6.65 -20.54 0.09
C SER A 334 6.79 -21.93 -0.52
N SER A 335 7.85 -22.67 -0.20
CA SER A 335 7.87 -24.10 -0.49
C SER A 335 6.86 -24.78 0.44
N SER A 336 5.59 -24.51 0.22
CA SER A 336 4.48 -25.39 0.47
C SER A 336 3.86 -25.56 -0.91
N PRO A 337 4.10 -26.69 -1.59
CA PRO A 337 3.49 -26.91 -2.88
C PRO A 337 1.98 -26.75 -2.70
N THR A 338 1.36 -25.88 -3.49
CA THR A 338 -0.08 -25.95 -3.71
C THR A 338 -0.39 -27.40 -4.09
N PRO A 339 -1.27 -28.10 -3.37
CA PRO A 339 -1.51 -29.51 -3.65
C PRO A 339 -2.33 -29.61 -4.93
N THR A 340 -1.67 -29.88 -6.05
CA THR A 340 -2.24 -30.63 -7.17
C THR A 340 -1.11 -31.44 -7.83
N PRO A 341 -1.21 -32.76 -8.13
CA PRO A 341 -2.22 -33.78 -7.84
C PRO A 341 -1.58 -35.08 -7.26
N TYR A 342 -0.66 -35.00 -6.30
CA TYR A 342 -0.17 -36.21 -5.59
C TYR A 342 -1.03 -36.57 -4.37
N TRP A 343 -1.74 -35.58 -3.82
CA TRP A 343 -2.67 -35.78 -2.71
C TRP A 343 -3.72 -36.82 -3.04
N GLU A 344 -4.32 -36.80 -4.23
CA GLU A 344 -5.38 -37.75 -4.59
C GLU A 344 -4.86 -39.19 -4.65
N LYS A 345 -3.69 -39.44 -5.24
CA LYS A 345 -3.15 -40.81 -5.36
C LYS A 345 -2.72 -41.44 -4.04
N SER A 346 -2.29 -40.63 -3.08
CA SER A 346 -1.83 -41.07 -1.75
C SER A 346 -2.85 -40.80 -0.64
N SER A 347 -4.03 -40.27 -0.97
CA SER A 347 -5.18 -40.17 -0.07
C SER A 347 -6.26 -41.15 -0.48
N GLY A 348 -7.07 -41.56 0.47
CA GLY A 348 -8.13 -42.51 0.19
C GLY A 348 -9.21 -42.52 1.24
N GLU A 349 -10.26 -43.28 0.91
CA GLU A 349 -11.39 -43.50 1.79
C GLU A 349 -11.46 -44.97 2.19
N LEU A 350 -11.57 -45.23 3.49
CA LEU A 350 -11.77 -46.56 4.06
C LEU A 350 -13.14 -46.59 4.74
N VAL A 351 -13.87 -47.67 4.52
CA VAL A 351 -15.07 -47.99 5.29
C VAL A 351 -14.70 -49.03 6.32
N ILE A 352 -15.00 -48.74 7.58
CA ILE A 352 -14.79 -49.63 8.72
C ILE A 352 -16.16 -50.04 9.26
N ARG A 353 -16.34 -51.31 9.59
CA ARG A 353 -17.56 -51.83 10.21
C ARG A 353 -17.23 -52.49 11.54
N TYR A 354 -18.04 -52.21 12.55
CA TYR A 354 -17.96 -52.80 13.88
C TYR A 354 -19.18 -53.68 14.15
N GLY A 355 -19.10 -54.50 15.21
CA GLY A 355 -20.22 -55.35 15.61
C GLY A 355 -21.30 -54.63 16.44
N ASN A 356 -21.06 -53.37 16.82
CA ASN A 356 -22.02 -52.54 17.52
C ASN A 356 -21.71 -51.04 17.30
N VAL A 357 -22.71 -50.20 17.59
CA VAL A 357 -22.67 -48.73 17.44
C VAL A 357 -21.67 -48.06 18.39
N THR A 358 -21.45 -48.63 19.58
CA THR A 358 -20.57 -48.02 20.59
C THR A 358 -19.11 -48.05 20.13
N ASP A 359 -18.65 -49.18 19.59
CA ASP A 359 -17.31 -49.32 19.04
C ASP A 359 -17.10 -48.42 17.82
N ALA A 360 -18.12 -48.27 16.96
CA ALA A 360 -18.07 -47.36 15.82
C ALA A 360 -17.99 -45.88 16.25
N ALA A 361 -18.77 -45.46 17.24
CA ALA A 361 -18.72 -44.10 17.79
C ALA A 361 -17.37 -43.82 18.47
N ASN A 362 -16.86 -44.77 19.25
CA ASN A 362 -15.55 -44.67 19.88
C ASN A 362 -14.44 -44.57 18.83
N ALA A 363 -14.47 -45.38 17.78
CA ALA A 363 -13.51 -45.31 16.69
C ALA A 363 -13.59 -43.97 15.94
N ALA A 364 -14.78 -43.41 15.72
CA ALA A 364 -14.94 -42.09 15.11
C ALA A 364 -14.31 -40.96 15.94
N LEU A 365 -14.27 -41.10 17.27
CA LEU A 365 -13.56 -40.18 18.17
C LEU A 365 -12.05 -40.45 18.22
N GLY A 366 -11.64 -41.71 18.23
CA GLY A 366 -10.23 -42.12 18.38
C GLY A 366 -9.39 -41.89 17.12
N ILE A 367 -9.95 -42.10 15.93
CA ILE A 367 -9.22 -42.03 14.66
C ILE A 367 -8.66 -40.62 14.40
N PRO A 368 -9.41 -39.52 14.56
CA PRO A 368 -8.86 -38.17 14.41
C PRO A 368 -7.74 -37.84 15.42
N LEU A 369 -7.70 -38.49 16.58
CA LEU A 369 -6.64 -38.28 17.57
C LEU A 369 -5.28 -38.85 17.13
N LEU A 370 -5.26 -39.78 16.17
CA LEU A 370 -4.03 -40.31 15.57
C LEU A 370 -3.26 -39.24 14.78
N THR A 371 -3.92 -38.14 14.39
CA THR A 371 -3.30 -36.99 13.70
C THR A 371 -2.37 -36.18 14.60
N LYS A 372 -2.40 -36.37 15.93
CA LYS A 372 -1.48 -35.70 16.87
C LYS A 372 0.01 -36.03 16.66
N THR A 373 0.33 -37.06 15.87
CA THR A 373 1.71 -37.40 15.46
C THR A 373 2.29 -36.46 14.39
N GLY A 374 1.47 -35.57 13.81
CA GLY A 374 1.91 -34.50 12.91
C GLY A 374 2.21 -34.94 11.47
N GLN A 375 2.13 -36.24 11.16
CA GLN A 375 2.46 -36.80 9.84
C GLN A 375 1.23 -37.20 9.00
N SER A 376 0.11 -37.56 9.64
CA SER A 376 -1.09 -38.10 8.97
C SER A 376 -2.36 -37.33 9.33
N ILE A 377 -3.28 -37.21 8.38
CA ILE A 377 -4.60 -36.63 8.54
C ILE A 377 -5.63 -37.77 8.51
N TYR A 378 -6.44 -37.88 9.56
CA TYR A 378 -7.58 -38.79 9.60
C TYR A 378 -8.86 -38.03 9.95
N ILE A 379 -9.90 -38.21 9.14
CA ILE A 379 -11.24 -37.71 9.40
C ILE A 379 -12.18 -38.90 9.43
N ALA A 380 -12.86 -39.12 10.55
CA ALA A 380 -13.75 -40.25 10.73
C ALA A 380 -15.16 -39.77 11.07
N ASN A 381 -16.16 -40.28 10.34
CA ASN A 381 -17.57 -39.98 10.60
C ASN A 381 -18.36 -41.29 10.66
N VAL A 382 -19.24 -41.39 11.66
CA VAL A 382 -20.27 -42.45 11.73
C VAL A 382 -21.32 -42.16 10.65
N HIS A 383 -21.83 -43.20 10.00
CA HIS A 383 -22.82 -43.04 8.95
C HIS A 383 -24.27 -43.08 9.49
N SER A 384 -25.09 -42.17 9.01
CA SER A 384 -26.44 -41.82 9.53
C SER A 384 -27.47 -42.96 9.60
N ASP A 385 -27.34 -43.96 8.75
CA ASP A 385 -28.45 -44.91 8.55
C ASP A 385 -28.38 -46.17 9.41
N ASN A 386 -27.24 -46.52 10.01
CA ASN A 386 -27.10 -47.74 10.82
C ASN A 386 -25.97 -47.73 11.87
N ASP A 387 -25.29 -46.60 12.11
CA ASP A 387 -24.29 -46.29 13.15
C ASP A 387 -23.14 -47.30 13.47
N GLU A 388 -23.11 -48.48 12.86
CA GLU A 388 -22.10 -49.53 13.06
C GLU A 388 -20.94 -49.41 12.06
N TRP A 389 -20.94 -48.36 11.23
CA TRP A 389 -19.90 -48.13 10.25
C TRP A 389 -19.35 -46.71 10.27
N VAL A 390 -18.02 -46.64 10.11
CA VAL A 390 -17.24 -45.43 10.13
C VAL A 390 -16.62 -45.23 8.76
N ARG A 391 -16.86 -44.06 8.17
CA ARG A 391 -16.16 -43.61 6.97
C ARG A 391 -14.94 -42.82 7.38
N VAL A 392 -13.77 -43.29 6.97
CA VAL A 392 -12.48 -42.68 7.28
C VAL A 392 -11.87 -42.12 6.00
N ARG A 393 -11.56 -40.83 6.00
CA ARG A 393 -10.68 -40.22 5.00
C ARG A 393 -9.29 -40.12 5.59
N LEU A 394 -8.31 -40.64 4.87
CA LEU A 394 -6.92 -40.72 5.31
C LEU A 394 -5.97 -40.10 4.27
N ALA A 395 -4.97 -39.37 4.76
CA ALA A 395 -3.95 -38.75 3.92
C ALA A 395 -2.70 -38.31 4.74
N LEU A 396 -1.60 -37.88 4.11
CA LEU A 396 -0.36 -37.45 4.79
C LEU A 396 -0.16 -35.93 4.81
N VAL A 397 0.08 -35.29 5.94
CA VAL A 397 0.30 -33.82 5.99
C VAL A 397 1.32 -33.35 4.94
N ASN A 398 2.40 -34.12 4.72
CA ASN A 398 3.37 -33.90 3.64
C ASN A 398 3.73 -35.24 2.94
N PRO A 399 3.10 -35.62 1.81
CA PRO A 399 3.47 -36.82 1.06
C PRO A 399 4.87 -36.69 0.44
N SER A 400 5.65 -37.77 0.42
CA SER A 400 7.02 -37.77 -0.13
C SER A 400 7.05 -37.77 -1.67
N GLY A 401 5.94 -38.12 -2.31
CA GLY A 401 5.84 -38.30 -3.77
C GLY A 401 6.05 -39.75 -4.21
N ASN A 402 6.51 -40.64 -3.31
CA ASN A 402 6.56 -42.08 -3.56
C ASN A 402 5.22 -42.72 -3.13
N VAL A 403 4.27 -42.84 -4.07
CA VAL A 403 2.88 -43.26 -3.78
C VAL A 403 2.79 -44.57 -2.97
N PRO A 404 3.48 -45.68 -3.31
CA PRO A 404 3.48 -46.88 -2.47
C PRO A 404 3.94 -46.64 -1.03
N GLN A 405 5.03 -45.88 -0.85
CA GLN A 405 5.59 -45.59 0.47
C GLN A 405 4.67 -44.67 1.27
N ASP A 406 4.09 -43.66 0.63
CA ASP A 406 3.16 -42.71 1.25
C ASP A 406 1.88 -43.41 1.71
N ARG A 407 1.32 -44.30 0.88
CA ARG A 407 0.15 -45.12 1.23
C ARG A 407 0.41 -46.01 2.45
N GLN A 408 1.60 -46.60 2.51
CA GLN A 408 2.01 -47.41 3.66
C GLN A 408 2.12 -46.56 4.93
N ALA A 409 2.80 -45.41 4.83
CA ALA A 409 3.02 -44.50 5.96
C ALA A 409 1.73 -43.95 6.57
N VAL A 410 0.66 -43.77 5.77
CA VAL A 410 -0.64 -43.33 6.29
C VAL A 410 -1.51 -44.49 6.79
N VAL A 411 -1.34 -45.72 6.28
CA VAL A 411 -2.17 -46.87 6.70
C VAL A 411 -1.62 -47.55 7.94
N ASP A 412 -0.31 -47.71 8.09
CA ASP A 412 0.28 -48.46 9.20
C ASP A 412 -0.13 -47.95 10.58
N PRO A 413 -0.13 -46.63 10.86
CA PRO A 413 -0.57 -46.13 12.16
C PRO A 413 -2.05 -46.40 12.43
N LEU A 414 -2.89 -46.31 11.38
CA LEU A 414 -4.32 -46.58 11.47
C LEU A 414 -4.58 -48.07 11.71
N ALA A 415 -3.94 -48.96 10.95
CA ALA A 415 -4.04 -50.41 11.13
C ALA A 415 -3.56 -50.83 12.53
N ALA A 416 -2.42 -50.28 13.00
CA ALA A 416 -1.93 -50.54 14.34
C ALA A 416 -2.91 -50.09 15.44
N ALA A 417 -3.61 -48.97 15.23
CA ALA A 417 -4.62 -48.47 16.17
C ALA A 417 -5.87 -49.37 16.20
N LEU A 418 -6.43 -49.68 15.02
CA LEU A 418 -7.68 -50.46 14.88
C LEU A 418 -7.59 -51.86 15.48
N PHE A 419 -6.40 -52.46 15.51
CA PHE A 419 -6.18 -53.82 16.00
C PHE A 419 -5.29 -53.87 17.25
N GLY A 420 -4.95 -52.72 17.83
CA GLY A 420 -3.99 -52.59 18.92
C GLY A 420 -4.57 -52.70 20.33
N GLY A 421 -5.90 -52.78 20.48
CA GLY A 421 -6.58 -52.97 21.78
C GLY A 421 -6.38 -51.81 22.76
N LYS A 422 -6.53 -50.56 22.30
CA LYS A 422 -6.31 -49.34 23.11
C LYS A 422 -7.62 -48.57 23.33
N LEU A 423 -7.58 -47.55 24.20
CA LEU A 423 -8.67 -46.59 24.37
C LEU A 423 -9.17 -46.12 23.00
N PHE A 424 -10.50 -46.22 22.77
CA PHE A 424 -11.22 -46.02 21.50
C PHE A 424 -11.21 -47.18 20.48
N PHE A 425 -10.39 -48.21 20.66
CA PHE A 425 -10.21 -49.36 19.77
C PHE A 425 -10.16 -50.67 20.56
N GLU A 426 -11.10 -50.86 21.49
CA GLU A 426 -11.13 -52.02 22.40
C GLU A 426 -11.43 -53.32 21.65
N HIS A 427 -12.31 -53.27 20.65
CA HIS A 427 -12.65 -54.39 19.79
C HIS A 427 -12.18 -54.15 18.36
N PRO A 428 -11.63 -55.18 17.68
CA PRO A 428 -11.21 -55.05 16.30
C PRO A 428 -12.43 -54.91 15.37
N PRO A 429 -12.30 -54.22 14.23
CA PRO A 429 -13.39 -54.12 13.26
C PRO A 429 -13.74 -55.48 12.64
N LEU A 430 -15.02 -55.64 12.29
CA LEU A 430 -15.51 -56.76 11.46
C LEU A 430 -15.04 -56.62 10.01
N PHE A 431 -14.82 -55.39 9.56
CA PHE A 431 -14.26 -55.07 8.26
C PHE A 431 -13.51 -53.73 8.33
N PRO A 432 -12.24 -53.62 7.91
CA PRO A 432 -11.31 -54.72 7.59
C PRO A 432 -11.18 -55.70 8.77
N ASN A 433 -10.98 -56.99 8.51
CA ASN A 433 -10.93 -58.02 9.56
C ASN A 433 -9.50 -58.43 9.98
N ALA A 434 -8.47 -57.82 9.37
CA ALA A 434 -7.07 -58.03 9.72
C ALA A 434 -6.22 -56.78 9.37
N PRO A 435 -5.12 -56.50 10.09
CA PRO A 435 -4.29 -55.31 9.88
C PRO A 435 -3.65 -55.21 8.49
N ASP A 436 -3.17 -56.33 7.96
CA ASP A 436 -2.50 -56.43 6.65
C ASP A 436 -3.44 -56.18 5.47
N ARG A 437 -4.76 -56.33 5.68
CA ARG A 437 -5.78 -56.08 4.65
C ARG A 437 -6.15 -54.61 4.50
N VAL A 438 -5.84 -53.76 5.49
CA VAL A 438 -6.30 -52.37 5.53
C VAL A 438 -5.86 -51.61 4.28
N LEU A 439 -4.59 -51.73 3.89
CA LEU A 439 -4.00 -51.01 2.74
C LEU A 439 -4.73 -51.32 1.42
N GLY A 440 -5.07 -52.59 1.20
CA GLY A 440 -5.74 -53.04 -0.02
C GLY A 440 -7.23 -52.70 -0.08
N LEU A 441 -7.83 -52.31 1.06
CA LEU A 441 -9.24 -51.97 1.18
C LEU A 441 -9.51 -50.46 1.12
N VAL A 442 -8.46 -49.64 1.21
CA VAL A 442 -8.57 -48.19 0.99
C VAL A 442 -8.88 -47.91 -0.48
N LYS A 443 -9.94 -47.15 -0.73
CA LYS A 443 -10.23 -46.58 -2.05
C LYS A 443 -9.36 -45.35 -2.25
N TRP A 444 -8.19 -45.55 -2.86
CA TRP A 444 -7.26 -44.48 -3.19
C TRP A 444 -7.81 -43.59 -4.31
N GLY A 445 -7.53 -42.28 -4.26
CA GLY A 445 -7.79 -41.38 -5.38
C GLY A 445 -6.95 -41.74 -6.62
N LYS A 446 -7.38 -41.27 -7.79
CA LYS A 446 -6.85 -41.68 -9.09
C LYS A 446 -5.74 -40.77 -9.60
#